data_AF-A0A948JG55-F1
#
_entry.id   AF-A0A948JG55-F1
#
_cell.length_a   1.000
_cell.length_b   1.000
_cell.length_c   1.000
_cell.angle_alpha   90.00
_cell.angle_beta   90.00
_cell.angle_gamma   90.00
#
_symmetry.space_group_name_H-M   'P 1'
#
loop_
_entity.id
_entity.type
_entity.pdbx_description
1 polymer ?
#
loop_
_entity_poly.entity_id
_entity_poly.type
_entity_poly.pdbx_seq_one_letter_code
_entity_poly.pdbx_strand_id
1 'polypeptide(L)'
;MDADVKGKRAKKKPFKWTRELVRLALNDGWTQLEIAEKCRTQQSIVSAWNKGSKQGTEEQLLPLLNLYGHKLRRNTFKVYWSLNAESLEKTFYRVEGKIMFSQEFCDLRRDKSGKLLKKIPEHKLVVHHQGADQYRIVHQRRFAFKELRQEIEHQVEEAFWNSSVEELMDAEKLIRYMDQFCTKLLTSYPGDALTLPFLIRRALILHGVPVPGVMDYPAAW
;
A
#
# COMPACT_ATOMS: atom_id res chain seq x y z
N MET A 1 10.01 50.19 -28.04
CA MET A 1 9.03 49.26 -28.63
C MET A 1 9.71 47.92 -28.83
N ASP A 2 10.19 47.29 -27.75
CA ASP A 2 9.44 46.53 -26.74
C ASP A 2 8.97 45.17 -27.27
N ALA A 3 9.64 44.12 -26.81
CA ALA A 3 8.99 42.95 -26.22
C ALA A 3 10.06 41.99 -25.67
N ASP A 4 10.39 42.19 -24.39
CA ASP A 4 11.10 41.27 -23.51
C ASP A 4 10.27 39.99 -23.33
N VAL A 5 10.60 38.91 -24.05
CA VAL A 5 9.94 37.60 -23.90
C VAL A 5 10.52 36.88 -22.68
N LYS A 6 10.00 37.24 -21.50
CA LYS A 6 10.22 36.49 -20.26
C LYS A 6 9.46 35.17 -20.28
N GLY A 7 10.15 34.08 -20.61
CA GLY A 7 9.67 32.72 -20.40
C GLY A 7 9.31 32.49 -18.92
N LYS A 8 8.05 32.15 -18.64
CA LYS A 8 7.56 31.78 -17.31
C LYS A 8 8.36 30.58 -16.78
N ARG A 9 9.31 30.80 -15.86
CA ARG A 9 9.94 29.71 -15.08
C ARG A 9 8.83 28.97 -14.33
N ALA A 10 8.54 27.75 -14.74
CA ALA A 10 7.65 26.86 -13.98
C ALA A 10 8.14 26.82 -12.52
N LYS A 11 7.28 27.20 -11.58
CA LYS A 11 7.64 27.22 -10.15
C LYS A 11 7.98 25.78 -9.75
N LYS A 12 9.25 25.53 -9.41
CA LYS A 12 9.72 24.22 -8.95
C LYS A 12 8.88 23.80 -7.75
N LYS A 13 8.24 22.63 -7.85
CA LYS A 13 7.34 22.15 -6.80
C LYS A 13 8.14 21.90 -5.50
N PRO A 14 7.71 22.48 -4.37
CA PRO A 14 8.34 22.20 -3.09
C PRO A 14 8.04 20.77 -2.66
N PHE A 15 9.03 20.11 -2.06
CA PHE A 15 8.92 18.74 -1.61
C PHE A 15 8.39 18.70 -0.17
N LYS A 16 7.21 18.08 0.00
CA LYS A 16 6.48 18.04 1.28
C LYS A 16 7.32 17.50 2.45
N TRP A 17 8.15 16.49 2.20
CA TRP A 17 8.89 15.76 3.23
C TRP A 17 10.35 16.24 3.39
N THR A 18 10.62 17.51 3.03
CA THR A 18 11.96 18.11 3.18
C THR A 18 12.48 17.99 4.62
N ARG A 19 11.63 18.24 5.63
CA ARG A 19 12.04 18.24 7.03
C ARG A 19 12.44 16.84 7.50
N GLU A 20 11.67 15.81 7.15
CA GLU A 20 12.02 14.43 7.46
C GLU A 20 13.34 13.98 6.81
N LEU A 21 13.61 14.39 5.56
CA LEU A 21 14.89 14.13 4.88
C LEU A 21 16.08 14.67 5.68
N VAL A 22 15.99 15.94 6.09
CA VAL A 22 17.06 16.59 6.83
C VAL A 22 17.24 15.93 8.21
N ARG A 23 16.15 15.57 8.89
CA ARG A 23 16.22 14.86 10.19
C ARG A 23 16.87 13.48 10.08
N LEU A 24 16.59 12.74 9.01
CA LEU A 24 17.21 11.43 8.78
C LEU A 24 18.73 11.55 8.60
N ALA A 25 19.19 12.54 7.83
CA ALA A 25 20.62 12.81 7.67
C ALA A 25 21.28 13.22 8.99
N LEU A 26 20.64 14.11 9.77
CA LEU A 26 21.14 14.52 11.09
C LEU A 26 21.24 13.34 12.07
N ASN A 27 20.25 12.44 12.06
CA ASN A 27 20.27 11.24 12.90
C ASN A 27 21.36 10.24 12.51
N ASP A 28 21.70 10.17 11.22
CA ASP A 28 22.85 9.39 10.72
C ASP A 28 24.19 10.12 10.96
N GLY A 29 24.21 11.17 11.78
CA GLY A 29 25.42 11.86 12.24
C GLY A 29 25.90 13.00 11.36
N TRP A 30 25.17 13.34 10.29
CA TRP A 30 25.56 14.44 9.42
C TRP A 30 25.35 15.79 10.10
N THR A 31 26.20 16.75 9.76
CA THR A 31 26.06 18.15 10.14
C THR A 31 25.23 18.91 9.11
N GLN A 32 24.67 20.06 9.51
CA GLN A 32 23.94 20.92 8.57
C GLN A 32 24.82 21.48 7.45
N LEU A 33 26.14 21.59 7.69
CA LEU A 33 27.13 21.98 6.69
C LEU A 33 27.31 20.89 5.62
N GLU A 34 27.52 19.64 6.04
CA GLU A 34 27.66 18.52 5.11
C GLU A 34 26.40 18.30 4.26
N ILE A 35 25.21 18.46 4.88
CA ILE A 35 23.93 18.41 4.15
C ILE A 35 23.85 19.55 3.13
N ALA A 36 24.30 20.75 3.49
CA ALA A 36 24.27 21.92 2.62
C ALA A 36 25.19 21.73 1.40
N GLU A 37 26.41 21.27 1.63
CA GLU A 37 27.39 20.95 0.58
C GLU A 37 26.82 19.87 -0.36
N LYS A 38 26.28 18.78 0.21
CA LYS A 38 25.73 17.68 -0.58
C LYS A 38 24.54 18.11 -1.44
N CYS A 39 23.67 18.97 -0.92
CA CYS A 39 22.50 19.50 -1.63
C CYS A 39 22.80 20.77 -2.45
N ARG A 40 24.07 21.19 -2.53
CA ARG A 40 24.52 22.41 -3.21
C ARG A 40 23.71 23.65 -2.80
N THR A 41 23.57 23.84 -1.49
CA THR A 41 22.80 24.91 -0.86
C THR A 41 23.59 25.52 0.31
N GLN A 42 22.98 26.44 1.07
CA GLN A 42 23.60 27.08 2.24
C GLN A 42 23.13 26.43 3.55
N GLN A 43 23.98 26.43 4.57
CA GLN A 43 23.64 25.90 5.91
C GLN A 43 22.41 26.60 6.52
N SER A 44 22.23 27.90 6.28
CA SER A 44 21.06 28.66 6.71
C SER A 44 19.75 28.14 6.09
N ILE A 45 19.81 27.67 4.85
CA ILE A 45 18.68 27.04 4.14
C ILE A 45 18.37 25.67 4.74
N VAL A 46 19.40 24.87 5.03
CA VAL A 46 19.23 23.57 5.71
C VAL A 46 18.66 23.75 7.12
N SER A 47 19.08 24.79 7.85
CA SER A 47 18.49 25.15 9.15
C SER A 47 17.00 25.48 9.02
N ALA A 48 16.60 26.24 7.99
CA ALA A 48 15.20 26.54 7.69
C ALA A 48 14.40 25.27 7.32
N TRP A 49 15.00 24.35 6.55
CA TRP A 49 14.42 23.04 6.24
C TRP A 49 14.21 22.18 7.49
N ASN A 50 15.20 22.12 8.39
CA ASN A 50 15.10 21.37 9.64
C ASN A 50 14.03 21.93 10.58
N LYS A 51 13.91 23.26 10.65
CA LYS A 51 12.85 23.96 11.40
C LYS A 51 11.47 23.81 10.74
N GLY A 52 11.42 23.48 9.44
CA GLY A 52 10.19 23.36 8.67
C GLY A 52 9.62 24.69 8.18
N SER A 53 10.39 25.79 8.24
CA SER A 53 9.95 27.11 7.79
C SER A 53 10.08 27.30 6.27
N LYS A 54 10.88 26.45 5.61
CA LYS A 54 11.01 26.38 4.15
C LYS A 54 11.04 24.92 3.70
N GLN A 55 10.63 24.67 2.46
CA GLN A 55 10.75 23.37 1.80
C GLN A 55 11.77 23.47 0.65
N GLY A 56 12.54 22.41 0.45
CA GLY A 56 13.43 22.27 -0.69
C GLY A 56 12.66 21.80 -1.91
N THR A 57 13.26 21.96 -3.08
CA THR A 57 12.72 21.36 -4.31
C THR A 57 13.23 19.92 -4.44
N GLU A 58 12.51 19.09 -5.19
CA GLU A 58 12.90 17.68 -5.40
C GLU A 58 14.30 17.56 -6.01
N GLU A 59 14.66 18.43 -6.97
CA GLU A 59 16.01 18.50 -7.55
C GLU A 59 17.10 18.79 -6.51
N GLN A 60 16.85 19.73 -5.60
CA GLN A 60 17.82 20.08 -4.55
C GLN A 60 17.99 18.95 -3.52
N LEU A 61 16.91 18.23 -3.27
CA LEU A 61 16.88 17.15 -2.28
C LEU A 61 17.24 15.80 -2.89
N LEU A 62 17.44 15.71 -4.20
CA LEU A 62 17.79 14.48 -4.91
C LEU A 62 18.95 13.71 -4.25
N PRO A 63 20.04 14.36 -3.77
CA PRO A 63 21.12 13.65 -3.08
C PRO A 63 20.66 12.96 -1.78
N LEU A 64 19.81 13.64 -0.99
CA LEU A 64 19.24 13.05 0.22
C LEU A 64 18.13 12.05 -0.09
N LEU A 65 17.38 12.25 -1.17
CA LEU A 65 16.36 11.29 -1.64
C LEU A 65 17.00 9.99 -2.10
N ASN A 66 18.15 10.04 -2.76
CA ASN A 66 18.89 8.83 -3.13
C ASN A 66 19.38 8.06 -1.89
N LEU A 67 19.81 8.75 -0.84
CA LEU A 67 20.30 8.12 0.39
C LEU A 67 19.18 7.67 1.33
N TYR A 68 18.15 8.49 1.49
CA TYR A 68 17.14 8.36 2.55
C TYR A 68 15.72 8.29 2.04
N GLY A 69 15.47 8.47 0.74
CA GLY A 69 14.12 8.38 0.17
C GLY A 69 13.42 7.07 0.49
N HIS A 70 14.18 5.97 0.62
CA HIS A 70 13.69 4.67 1.08
C HIS A 70 13.29 4.64 2.57
N LYS A 71 13.87 5.51 3.43
CA LYS A 71 13.52 5.67 4.86
C LYS A 71 12.36 6.67 5.06
N LEU A 72 12.17 7.64 4.16
CA LEU A 72 11.06 8.62 4.21
C LEU A 72 9.73 8.08 3.75
N ARG A 73 9.79 7.18 2.78
CA ARG A 73 8.83 6.10 2.74
C ARG A 73 9.06 5.41 4.08
N ARG A 74 8.34 5.80 5.14
CA ARG A 74 8.03 4.82 6.19
C ARG A 74 7.54 3.63 5.39
N ASN A 75 8.37 2.62 5.20
CA ASN A 75 7.94 1.41 4.53
C ASN A 75 6.82 0.93 5.43
N THR A 76 5.58 1.23 5.03
CA THR A 76 4.41 0.63 5.64
C THR A 76 4.57 -0.82 5.27
N PHE A 77 5.13 -1.59 6.18
CA PHE A 77 5.23 -3.02 6.03
C PHE A 77 4.17 -3.64 6.92
N LYS A 78 3.62 -4.76 6.48
CA LYS A 78 2.80 -5.62 7.31
C LYS A 78 3.53 -6.94 7.51
N VAL A 79 3.48 -7.44 8.73
CA VAL A 79 3.97 -8.78 9.06
C VAL A 79 2.82 -9.74 8.92
N TYR A 80 3.06 -10.80 8.16
CA TYR A 80 2.19 -11.94 7.97
C TYR A 80 2.91 -13.18 8.48
N TRP A 81 2.15 -14.24 8.71
CA TRP A 81 2.75 -15.51 9.10
C TRP A 81 1.93 -16.68 8.57
N SER A 82 2.57 -17.83 8.51
CA SER A 82 1.94 -19.09 8.14
C SER A 82 2.38 -20.21 9.06
N LEU A 83 1.52 -21.22 9.17
CA LEU A 83 1.79 -22.47 9.86
C LEU A 83 1.58 -23.60 8.86
N ASN A 84 2.64 -24.38 8.59
CA ASN A 84 2.52 -25.60 7.83
C ASN A 84 1.78 -26.66 8.67
N ALA A 85 0.71 -27.23 8.13
CA ALA A 85 -0.12 -28.18 8.87
C ALA A 85 0.59 -29.54 9.11
N GLU A 86 1.55 -29.91 8.26
CA GLU A 86 2.27 -31.18 8.33
C GLU A 86 3.54 -31.05 9.18
N SER A 87 4.39 -30.04 8.89
CA SER A 87 5.67 -29.86 9.60
C SER A 87 5.57 -29.04 10.89
N LEU A 88 4.44 -28.35 11.12
CA LEU A 88 4.25 -27.36 12.20
C LEU A 88 5.24 -26.19 12.15
N GLU A 89 5.98 -26.04 11.05
CA GLU A 89 6.93 -24.95 10.88
C GLU A 89 6.18 -23.64 10.67
N LYS A 90 6.70 -22.59 11.32
CA LYS A 90 6.18 -21.23 11.23
C LYS A 90 7.04 -20.43 10.28
N THR A 91 6.41 -19.80 9.28
CA THR A 91 7.08 -18.85 8.40
C THR A 91 6.53 -17.46 8.65
N PHE A 92 7.41 -16.46 8.68
CA PHE A 92 7.04 -15.05 8.86
C PHE A 92 7.40 -14.26 7.61
N TYR A 93 6.47 -13.47 7.10
CA TYR A 93 6.64 -12.65 5.91
C TYR A 93 6.55 -11.18 6.30
N ARG A 94 7.59 -10.40 5.97
CA ARG A 94 7.52 -8.94 6.00
C ARG A 94 7.23 -8.44 4.59
N VAL A 95 6.04 -7.92 4.37
CA VAL A 95 5.63 -7.37 3.06
C VAL A 95 5.62 -5.86 3.13
N GLU A 96 6.54 -5.22 2.41
CA GLU A 96 6.61 -3.76 2.30
C GLU A 96 5.62 -3.24 1.26
N GLY A 97 5.26 -1.96 1.38
CA GLY A 97 4.37 -1.29 0.43
C GLY A 97 2.98 -1.03 1.00
N LYS A 98 2.31 -0.01 0.48
CA LYS A 98 1.00 0.43 0.96
C LYS A 98 -0.04 -0.66 0.65
N ILE A 99 -0.85 -1.04 1.64
CA ILE A 99 -2.06 -1.83 1.38
C ILE A 99 -3.01 -0.95 0.58
N MET A 100 -3.25 -1.32 -0.68
CA MET A 100 -4.17 -0.61 -1.57
C MET A 100 -5.57 -1.19 -1.56
N PHE A 101 -5.68 -2.48 -1.27
CA PHE A 101 -6.93 -3.21 -1.27
C PHE A 101 -6.89 -4.31 -0.22
N SER A 102 -8.01 -4.50 0.48
CA SER A 102 -8.19 -5.57 1.45
C SER A 102 -9.67 -5.97 1.45
N GLN A 103 -9.96 -7.24 1.17
CA GLN A 103 -11.32 -7.79 1.17
C GLN A 103 -11.37 -9.01 2.07
N GLU A 104 -12.40 -9.09 2.90
CA GLU A 104 -12.70 -10.26 3.71
C GLU A 104 -13.92 -10.98 3.14
N PHE A 105 -13.79 -12.29 2.96
CA PHE A 105 -14.85 -13.19 2.54
C PHE A 105 -15.38 -13.90 3.78
N CYS A 106 -16.69 -13.81 4.00
CA CYS A 106 -17.28 -14.21 5.26
C CYS A 106 -18.37 -15.27 5.08
N ASP A 107 -18.41 -16.23 6.00
CA ASP A 107 -19.59 -17.06 6.25
C ASP A 107 -20.68 -16.17 6.88
N LEU A 108 -21.77 -15.97 6.12
CA LEU A 108 -22.93 -15.21 6.53
C LEU A 108 -23.99 -16.15 7.08
N ARG A 109 -23.99 -16.35 8.39
CA ARG A 109 -24.98 -17.19 9.06
C ARG A 109 -26.28 -16.42 9.24
N ARG A 110 -27.36 -16.98 8.71
CA ARG A 110 -28.70 -16.42 8.77
C ARG A 110 -29.65 -17.34 9.52
N ASP A 111 -30.66 -16.77 10.16
CA ASP A 111 -31.75 -17.54 10.74
C ASP A 111 -32.75 -18.02 9.68
N LYS A 112 -33.77 -18.76 10.10
CA LYS A 112 -34.84 -19.25 9.22
C LYS A 112 -35.66 -18.13 8.55
N SER A 113 -35.64 -16.91 9.10
CA SER A 113 -36.30 -15.74 8.53
C SER A 113 -35.42 -15.00 7.52
N GLY A 114 -34.17 -15.43 7.34
CA GLY A 114 -33.18 -14.80 6.48
C GLY A 114 -32.44 -13.63 7.14
N LYS A 115 -32.70 -13.34 8.42
CA LYS A 115 -31.98 -12.29 9.17
C LYS A 115 -30.54 -12.73 9.41
N LEU A 116 -29.59 -11.82 9.18
CA LEU A 116 -28.18 -12.07 9.45
C LEU A 116 -27.95 -12.19 10.96
N LEU A 117 -27.46 -13.35 11.39
CA LEU A 117 -27.11 -13.64 12.78
C LEU A 117 -25.63 -13.37 13.04
N LYS A 118 -24.75 -13.82 12.14
CA LYS A 118 -23.31 -13.69 12.32
C LYS A 118 -22.60 -13.56 10.98
N LYS A 119 -21.50 -12.80 10.97
CA LYS A 119 -20.58 -12.65 9.85
C LYS A 119 -19.20 -13.10 10.34
N ILE A 120 -18.70 -14.21 9.79
CA ILE A 120 -17.43 -14.80 10.22
C ILE A 120 -16.44 -14.74 9.07
N PRO A 121 -15.35 -13.96 9.19
CA PRO A 121 -14.30 -13.93 8.16
C PRO A 121 -13.60 -15.29 8.05
N GLU A 122 -13.64 -15.91 6.88
CA GLU A 122 -12.99 -17.19 6.60
C GLU A 122 -11.73 -17.01 5.75
N HIS A 123 -11.82 -16.10 4.78
CA HIS A 123 -10.70 -15.73 3.92
C HIS A 123 -10.53 -14.22 3.90
N LYS A 124 -9.29 -13.77 3.68
CA LYS A 124 -8.95 -12.38 3.49
C LYS A 124 -7.92 -12.26 2.38
N LEU A 125 -8.15 -11.36 1.45
CA LEU A 125 -7.25 -11.05 0.36
C LEU A 125 -6.74 -9.63 0.56
N VAL A 126 -5.42 -9.47 0.58
CA VAL A 126 -4.76 -8.18 0.75
C VAL A 126 -3.84 -7.92 -0.44
N VAL A 127 -3.91 -6.73 -1.03
CA VAL A 127 -3.04 -6.31 -2.12
C VAL A 127 -2.16 -5.16 -1.64
N HIS A 128 -0.85 -5.37 -1.70
CA HIS A 128 0.16 -4.35 -1.48
C HIS A 128 0.58 -3.74 -2.80
N HIS A 129 0.70 -2.42 -2.85
CA HIS A 129 1.40 -1.69 -3.91
C HIS A 129 2.83 -1.39 -3.44
N GLN A 130 3.81 -1.99 -4.14
CA GLN A 130 5.25 -1.89 -3.84
C GLN A 130 5.95 -0.78 -4.67
N GLY A 131 5.20 -0.04 -5.48
CA GLY A 131 5.70 1.03 -6.35
C GLY A 131 5.95 0.55 -7.78
N ALA A 132 6.09 1.49 -8.72
CA ALA A 132 6.43 1.20 -10.13
C ALA A 132 5.56 0.11 -10.79
N ASP A 133 4.24 0.19 -10.59
CA ASP A 133 3.25 -0.79 -11.07
C ASP A 133 3.49 -2.23 -10.55
N GLN A 134 4.10 -2.38 -9.37
CA GLN A 134 4.33 -3.68 -8.76
C GLN A 134 3.36 -3.92 -7.60
N TYR A 135 2.68 -5.05 -7.66
CA TYR A 135 1.70 -5.48 -6.69
C TYR A 135 2.03 -6.85 -6.14
N ARG A 136 1.63 -7.07 -4.89
CA ARG A 136 1.76 -8.36 -4.21
C ARG A 136 0.47 -8.71 -3.52
N ILE A 137 -0.01 -9.92 -3.78
CA ILE A 137 -1.22 -10.46 -3.16
C ILE A 137 -0.82 -11.30 -1.96
N VAL A 138 -1.53 -11.12 -0.86
CA VAL A 138 -1.48 -12.00 0.31
C VAL A 138 -2.85 -12.62 0.49
N HIS A 139 -2.90 -13.95 0.41
CA HIS A 139 -4.09 -14.72 0.77
C HIS A 139 -3.98 -15.14 2.22
N GLN A 140 -5.03 -14.89 2.97
CA GLN A 140 -5.12 -15.27 4.36
C GLN A 140 -6.33 -16.16 4.55
N ARG A 141 -6.16 -17.25 5.28
CA ARG A 141 -7.23 -18.13 5.73
C ARG A 141 -7.27 -18.13 7.24
N ARG A 142 -8.45 -17.98 7.82
CA ARG A 142 -8.58 -18.07 9.28
C ARG A 142 -8.23 -19.49 9.71
N PHE A 143 -7.45 -19.64 10.77
CA PHE A 143 -7.27 -20.96 11.38
C PHE A 143 -8.62 -21.49 11.84
N ALA A 144 -8.91 -22.75 11.51
CA ALA A 144 -10.08 -23.47 11.95
C ALA A 144 -9.63 -24.84 12.47
N PHE A 145 -9.85 -25.09 13.75
CA PHE A 145 -9.64 -26.42 14.33
C PHE A 145 -10.94 -27.19 14.21
N LYS A 146 -10.98 -28.21 13.33
CA LYS A 146 -12.19 -29.00 13.05
C LYS A 146 -12.84 -29.61 14.31
N GLU A 147 -12.04 -29.84 15.35
CA GLU A 147 -12.47 -30.43 16.62
C GLU A 147 -13.08 -29.41 17.59
N LEU A 148 -12.77 -28.12 17.43
CA LEU A 148 -13.32 -27.05 18.26
C LEU A 148 -14.54 -26.47 17.55
N ARG A 149 -15.71 -26.57 18.20
CA ARG A 149 -16.95 -25.88 17.76
C ARG A 149 -16.89 -24.35 17.96
N GLN A 150 -15.73 -23.83 18.34
CA GLN A 150 -15.51 -22.43 18.68
C GLN A 150 -14.55 -21.80 17.67
N GLU A 151 -14.82 -20.56 17.33
CA GLU A 151 -13.92 -19.75 16.51
C GLU A 151 -12.71 -19.35 17.34
N ILE A 152 -11.53 -19.34 16.72
CA ILE A 152 -10.34 -18.80 17.38
C ILE A 152 -10.53 -17.30 17.49
N GLU A 153 -10.53 -16.78 18.70
CA GLU A 153 -10.57 -15.34 18.98
C GLU A 153 -9.27 -14.94 19.65
N HIS A 154 -8.71 -13.82 19.23
CA HIS A 154 -7.51 -13.24 19.83
C HIS A 154 -7.63 -11.72 19.79
N GLN A 155 -7.06 -11.04 20.79
CA GLN A 155 -7.08 -9.57 20.85
C GLN A 155 -6.33 -8.91 19.69
N VAL A 156 -5.43 -9.66 19.07
CA VAL A 156 -4.68 -9.26 17.87
C VAL A 156 -5.29 -9.99 16.69
N GLU A 157 -6.01 -9.27 15.82
CA GLU A 157 -6.73 -9.87 14.70
C GLU A 157 -5.80 -10.57 13.71
N GLU A 158 -4.58 -10.06 13.52
CA GLU A 158 -3.57 -10.68 12.65
C GLU A 158 -3.14 -12.07 13.12
N ALA A 159 -3.30 -12.38 14.40
CA ALA A 159 -2.75 -13.58 15.02
C ALA A 159 -3.51 -14.86 14.67
N PHE A 160 -4.69 -14.80 14.05
CA PHE A 160 -5.47 -15.99 13.68
C PHE A 160 -5.53 -16.25 12.16
N TRP A 161 -4.70 -15.55 11.38
CA TRP A 161 -4.63 -15.71 9.93
C TRP A 161 -3.41 -16.54 9.50
N ASN A 162 -3.65 -17.63 8.78
CA ASN A 162 -2.62 -18.35 8.04
C ASN A 162 -2.44 -17.70 6.66
N SER A 163 -1.23 -17.27 6.31
CA SER A 163 -0.98 -16.44 5.13
C SER A 163 -0.19 -17.17 4.05
N SER A 164 -0.47 -16.89 2.79
CA SER A 164 0.39 -17.24 1.65
C SER A 164 0.59 -15.99 0.80
N VAL A 165 1.82 -15.82 0.31
CA VAL A 165 2.23 -14.59 -0.38
C VAL A 165 2.56 -14.96 -1.81
N GLU A 166 1.84 -14.35 -2.75
CA GLU A 166 2.06 -14.54 -4.18
C GLU A 166 3.31 -13.78 -4.65
N GLU A 167 3.80 -14.14 -5.84
CA GLU A 167 4.87 -13.40 -6.50
C GLU A 167 4.45 -11.97 -6.91
N LEU A 168 5.43 -11.16 -7.30
CA LEU A 168 5.18 -9.82 -7.80
C LEU A 168 4.46 -9.88 -9.15
N MET A 169 3.47 -9.00 -9.32
CA MET A 169 2.73 -8.87 -10.57
C MET A 169 2.47 -7.40 -10.91
N ASP A 170 2.28 -7.13 -12.20
CA ASP A 170 1.84 -5.83 -12.72
C ASP A 170 0.32 -5.67 -12.61
N ALA A 171 -0.21 -4.48 -12.92
CA ALA A 171 -1.64 -4.21 -12.80
C ALA A 171 -2.49 -5.10 -13.72
N GLU A 172 -2.01 -5.39 -14.93
CA GLU A 172 -2.72 -6.24 -15.89
C GLU A 172 -2.84 -7.68 -15.39
N LYS A 173 -1.73 -8.26 -14.92
CA LYS A 173 -1.71 -9.58 -14.29
C LYS A 173 -2.55 -9.61 -13.03
N LEU A 174 -2.52 -8.56 -12.20
CA LEU A 174 -3.37 -8.45 -11.02
C LEU A 174 -4.86 -8.52 -11.39
N ILE A 175 -5.29 -7.76 -12.40
CA ILE A 175 -6.69 -7.77 -12.85
C ILE A 175 -7.08 -9.18 -13.34
N ARG A 176 -6.26 -9.77 -14.21
CA ARG A 176 -6.52 -11.13 -14.74
C ARG A 176 -6.56 -12.17 -13.63
N TYR A 177 -5.64 -12.09 -12.67
CA TYR A 177 -5.61 -12.96 -11.50
C TYR A 177 -6.92 -12.85 -10.71
N MET A 178 -7.39 -11.63 -10.44
CA MET A 178 -8.63 -11.41 -9.70
C MET A 178 -9.85 -11.94 -10.45
N ASP A 179 -9.95 -11.68 -11.76
CA ASP A 179 -11.07 -12.18 -12.56
C ASP A 179 -11.13 -13.72 -12.56
N GLN A 180 -9.97 -14.39 -12.64
CA GLN A 180 -9.88 -15.84 -12.51
C GLN A 180 -10.21 -16.31 -11.09
N PHE A 181 -9.73 -15.61 -10.07
CA PHE A 181 -10.01 -15.92 -8.67
C PHE A 181 -11.51 -15.84 -8.35
N CYS A 182 -12.23 -14.88 -8.94
CA CYS A 182 -13.68 -14.74 -8.78
C CYS A 182 -14.44 -16.00 -9.23
N THR A 183 -14.04 -16.63 -10.33
CA THR A 183 -14.71 -17.85 -10.81
C THR A 183 -14.63 -19.00 -9.79
N LYS A 184 -13.52 -19.09 -9.04
CA LYS A 184 -13.34 -20.05 -7.95
C LYS A 184 -14.15 -19.68 -6.71
N LEU A 185 -14.36 -18.39 -6.46
CA LEU A 185 -15.13 -17.90 -5.31
C LEU A 185 -16.65 -18.04 -5.49
N LEU A 186 -17.16 -18.10 -6.73
CA LEU A 186 -18.61 -18.10 -7.00
C LEU A 186 -19.40 -19.14 -6.21
N THR A 187 -18.81 -20.32 -5.97
CA THR A 187 -19.47 -21.41 -5.24
C THR A 187 -19.58 -21.14 -3.73
N SER A 188 -18.61 -20.44 -3.15
CA SER A 188 -18.50 -20.27 -1.70
C SER A 188 -18.94 -18.88 -1.24
N TYR A 189 -18.69 -17.86 -2.05
CA TYR A 189 -18.96 -16.45 -1.74
C TYR A 189 -19.50 -15.73 -2.99
N PRO A 190 -20.71 -16.06 -3.47
CA PRO A 190 -21.23 -15.54 -4.74
C PRO A 190 -21.34 -14.01 -4.77
N GLY A 191 -21.72 -13.38 -3.65
CA GLY A 191 -21.82 -11.92 -3.55
C GLY A 191 -20.46 -11.22 -3.64
N ASP A 192 -19.46 -11.74 -2.94
CA ASP A 192 -18.10 -11.21 -3.02
C ASP A 192 -17.47 -11.50 -4.39
N ALA A 193 -17.67 -12.69 -4.94
CA ALA A 193 -17.19 -13.07 -6.27
C ALA A 193 -17.73 -12.17 -7.38
N LEU A 194 -19.01 -11.78 -7.29
CA LEU A 194 -19.64 -10.88 -8.25
C LEU A 194 -19.08 -9.45 -8.17
N THR A 195 -18.73 -8.99 -6.97
CA THR A 195 -18.35 -7.58 -6.72
C THR A 195 -16.84 -7.34 -6.75
N LEU A 196 -16.03 -8.37 -6.49
CA LEU A 196 -14.57 -8.26 -6.42
C LEU A 196 -13.93 -7.65 -7.70
N PRO A 197 -14.36 -7.98 -8.94
CA PRO A 197 -13.81 -7.37 -10.15
C PRO A 197 -14.00 -5.85 -10.20
N PHE A 198 -15.14 -5.36 -9.70
CA PHE A 198 -15.42 -3.92 -9.59
C PHE A 198 -14.55 -3.29 -8.49
N LEU A 199 -14.48 -3.94 -7.33
CA LEU A 199 -13.76 -3.41 -6.16
C LEU A 199 -12.26 -3.24 -6.42
N ILE A 200 -11.61 -4.21 -7.07
CA ILE A 200 -10.17 -4.12 -7.39
C ILE A 200 -9.90 -3.03 -8.43
N ARG A 201 -10.71 -2.93 -9.49
CA ARG A 201 -10.58 -1.90 -10.52
C ARG A 201 -10.80 -0.51 -9.93
N ARG A 202 -11.80 -0.34 -9.06
CA ARG A 202 -12.02 0.89 -8.30
C ARG A 202 -10.80 1.25 -7.44
N ALA A 203 -10.20 0.28 -6.76
CA ALA A 203 -9.01 0.52 -5.94
C ALA A 203 -7.81 0.96 -6.79
N LEU A 204 -7.59 0.34 -7.95
CA LEU A 204 -6.54 0.73 -8.91
C LEU A 204 -6.73 2.17 -9.39
N ILE A 205 -7.94 2.53 -9.83
CA ILE A 205 -8.27 3.89 -10.32
C ILE A 205 -8.07 4.93 -9.22
N LEU A 206 -8.56 4.67 -8.00
CA LEU A 206 -8.37 5.58 -6.85
C LEU A 206 -6.91 5.76 -6.46
N HIS A 207 -6.05 4.83 -6.86
CA HIS A 207 -4.60 4.88 -6.66
C HIS A 207 -3.84 5.45 -7.88
N GLY A 208 -4.55 5.96 -8.88
CA GLY A 208 -3.98 6.58 -10.08
C GLY A 208 -3.43 5.58 -11.09
N VAL A 209 -3.84 4.31 -11.01
CA VAL A 209 -3.44 3.26 -11.93
C VAL A 209 -4.46 3.19 -13.07
N PRO A 210 -4.04 3.31 -14.35
CA PRO A 210 -4.95 3.20 -15.47
C PRO A 210 -5.49 1.77 -15.57
N VAL A 211 -6.80 1.63 -15.80
CA VAL A 211 -7.47 0.34 -15.93
C VAL A 211 -8.12 0.25 -17.31
N PRO A 212 -7.77 -0.75 -18.14
CA PRO A 212 -8.39 -0.93 -19.46
C PRO A 212 -9.91 -1.14 -19.37
N GLY A 213 -10.65 -0.58 -20.34
CA GLY A 213 -12.10 -0.78 -20.46
C GLY A 213 -12.97 0.10 -19.55
N VAL A 214 -12.36 1.05 -18.83
CA VAL A 214 -13.10 2.06 -18.06
C VAL A 214 -13.52 3.20 -19.00
N MET A 215 -14.79 3.60 -18.96
CA MET A 215 -15.27 4.77 -19.69
C MET A 215 -15.19 6.01 -18.80
N ASP A 216 -14.42 7.00 -19.24
CA ASP A 216 -14.24 8.26 -18.52
C ASP A 216 -15.31 9.30 -18.89
N TYR A 217 -15.89 9.92 -17.86
CA TYR A 217 -16.80 11.05 -17.99
C TYR A 217 -16.20 12.25 -17.26
N PRO A 218 -15.42 13.10 -17.94
CA PRO A 218 -14.72 14.22 -17.30
C PRO A 218 -15.70 15.26 -16.77
N ALA A 219 -15.33 15.92 -15.68
CA ALA A 219 -16.07 17.05 -15.15
C ALA A 219 -16.02 18.24 -16.13
N ALA A 220 -17.15 18.93 -16.31
CA ALA A 220 -17.29 20.06 -17.22
C ALA A 220 -16.99 21.44 -16.59
N TRP A 221 -16.41 21.47 -15.39
CA TRP A 221 -16.14 22.68 -14.61
C TRP A 221 -14.65 22.99 -14.48
#